data_AF-D0MDK0-F1
#
_entry.id   AF-D0MDK0-F1
#
_cell.length_a   1.000
_cell.length_b   1.000
_cell.length_c   1.000
_cell.angle_alpha   90.00
_cell.angle_beta   90.00
_cell.angle_gamma   90.00
#
_symmetry.space_group_name_H-M   'P 1'
#
loop_
_entity.id
_entity.type
_entity.pdbx_description
1 polymer ?
#
loop_
_entity_poly.entity_id
_entity_poly.type
_entity_poly.pdbx_seq_one_letter_code
_entity_poly.pdbx_strand_id
1 'polypeptide(L)'
;MAILTVPKVLREKLGDDGVEALIALLNEAAHHERNNLLGILEERFERRVTEEGKRLEVQMAETEKRLDYRITEEVAKLDNRITEEIAKLDSRLTEEVACLDRRLTEEVARLETRLSTQMAATRADLIRWMFIFWVGQIGTLVALLFAFLR
;
A
#
# COMPACT_ATOMS: atom_id res chain seq x y z
N MET A 1 3.91 3.30 -65.58
CA MET A 1 3.12 3.61 -66.79
C MET A 1 2.89 2.30 -67.52
N ALA A 2 1.65 1.87 -67.70
CA ALA A 2 1.36 0.71 -68.52
C ALA A 2 1.58 1.10 -69.99
N ILE A 3 2.58 0.52 -70.65
CA ILE A 3 2.81 0.75 -72.08
C ILE A 3 1.75 -0.07 -72.82
N LEU A 4 0.64 0.56 -73.20
CA LEU A 4 -0.39 -0.06 -74.03
C LEU A 4 0.16 -0.19 -75.46
N THR A 5 0.74 -1.35 -75.76
CA THR A 5 1.20 -1.69 -77.12
C THR A 5 -0.01 -2.06 -77.97
N VAL A 6 -0.33 -1.20 -78.94
CA VAL A 6 -1.42 -1.47 -79.88
C VAL A 6 -1.00 -2.60 -80.83
N PRO A 7 -1.77 -3.71 -80.91
CA PRO A 7 -1.49 -4.81 -81.84
C PRO A 7 -1.31 -4.34 -83.29
N LYS A 8 -0.37 -4.95 -84.03
CA LYS A 8 -0.06 -4.59 -85.43
C LYS A 8 -1.29 -4.54 -86.34
N VAL A 9 -2.24 -5.46 -86.14
CA VAL A 9 -3.49 -5.55 -86.91
C VAL A 9 -4.36 -4.30 -86.76
N LEU A 10 -4.39 -3.69 -85.57
CA LEU A 10 -5.14 -2.46 -85.32
C LEU A 10 -4.41 -1.26 -85.91
N ARG A 11 -3.07 -1.26 -85.91
CA ARG A 11 -2.26 -0.20 -86.52
C ARG A 11 -2.41 -0.11 -88.03
N GLU A 12 -2.42 -1.24 -88.73
CA GLU A 12 -2.65 -1.28 -90.19
C GLU A 12 -4.06 -0.83 -90.61
N LYS A 13 -5.06 -1.00 -89.73
CA LYS A 13 -6.47 -0.68 -90.02
C LYS A 13 -6.88 0.75 -89.63
N LEU A 14 -6.30 1.30 -88.58
CA LEU A 14 -6.62 2.63 -88.05
C LEU A 14 -5.68 3.75 -88.54
N GLY A 15 -4.51 3.40 -89.11
CA GLY A 15 -3.46 4.37 -89.40
C GLY A 15 -2.77 4.89 -88.12
N ASP A 16 -1.67 5.62 -88.28
CA ASP A 16 -0.88 6.11 -87.13
C ASP A 16 -1.69 7.09 -86.26
N ASP A 17 -2.42 8.04 -86.87
CA ASP A 17 -3.27 9.00 -86.16
C ASP A 17 -4.40 8.33 -85.36
N GLY A 18 -5.01 7.28 -85.93
CA GLY A 18 -6.08 6.52 -85.26
C GLY A 18 -5.57 5.67 -84.10
N VAL A 19 -4.33 5.19 -84.19
CA VAL A 19 -3.65 4.49 -83.08
C VAL A 19 -3.33 5.46 -81.95
N GLU A 20 -2.88 6.67 -82.25
CA GLU A 20 -2.58 7.69 -81.24
C GLU A 20 -3.85 8.14 -80.51
N ALA A 21 -4.95 8.36 -81.24
CA ALA A 21 -6.26 8.64 -80.65
C ALA A 21 -6.78 7.50 -79.76
N LEU A 22 -6.60 6.23 -80.18
CA LEU A 22 -6.99 5.06 -79.38
C LEU A 22 -6.14 4.94 -78.11
N ILE A 23 -4.84 5.19 -78.18
CA ILE A 23 -3.94 5.20 -77.02
C ILE A 23 -4.36 6.31 -76.04
N ALA A 24 -4.68 7.50 -76.54
CA ALA A 24 -5.15 8.61 -75.72
C ALA A 24 -6.45 8.25 -74.99
N LEU A 25 -7.45 7.71 -75.70
CA LEU A 25 -8.73 7.28 -75.11
C LEU A 25 -8.57 6.13 -74.11
N LEU A 26 -7.73 5.13 -74.40
CA LEU A 26 -7.46 4.02 -73.49
C LEU A 26 -6.71 4.48 -72.24
N ASN A 27 -5.76 5.41 -72.37
CA ASN A 27 -5.06 6.00 -71.23
C ASN A 27 -6.02 6.82 -70.36
N GLU A 28 -6.89 7.63 -70.97
CA GLU A 28 -7.91 8.41 -70.27
C GLU A 28 -8.88 7.50 -69.51
N ALA A 29 -9.41 6.46 -70.18
CA ALA A 29 -10.31 5.49 -69.57
C ALA A 29 -9.63 4.70 -68.44
N ALA A 30 -8.38 4.25 -68.63
CA ALA A 30 -7.62 3.56 -67.60
C ALA A 30 -7.29 4.46 -66.40
N HIS A 31 -6.99 5.75 -66.64
CA HIS A 31 -6.78 6.73 -65.58
C HIS A 31 -8.07 7.03 -64.81
N HIS A 32 -9.19 7.19 -65.51
CA HIS A 32 -10.50 7.40 -64.89
C HIS A 32 -10.88 6.22 -64.00
N GLU A 33 -10.75 4.99 -64.49
CA GLU A 33 -11.06 3.79 -63.72
C GLU A 33 -10.14 3.64 -62.49
N ARG A 34 -8.83 3.85 -62.67
CA ARG A 34 -7.88 3.81 -61.54
C ARG A 34 -8.21 4.87 -60.49
N ASN A 35 -8.54 6.10 -60.90
CA ASN A 35 -8.88 7.17 -59.97
C ASN A 35 -10.20 6.89 -59.23
N ASN A 36 -11.20 6.33 -59.92
CA ASN A 36 -12.45 5.91 -59.29
C ASN A 36 -12.22 4.81 -58.24
N LEU A 37 -11.41 3.79 -58.58
CA LEU A 37 -11.04 2.73 -57.65
C LEU A 37 -10.22 3.25 -56.46
N LEU A 38 -9.30 4.19 -56.68
CA LEU A 38 -8.54 4.83 -55.61
C LEU A 38 -9.47 5.59 -54.66
N GLY A 39 -10.42 6.37 -55.17
CA GLY A 39 -11.40 7.09 -54.34
C GLY A 39 -12.24 6.15 -53.47
N ILE A 40 -12.72 5.03 -54.03
CA ILE A 40 -13.49 4.03 -53.26
C ILE A 40 -12.63 3.36 -52.18
N LEU A 41 -11.37 3.06 -52.50
CA LEU A 41 -10.44 2.44 -51.55
C LEU A 41 -10.07 3.41 -50.42
N GLU A 42 -9.83 4.68 -50.74
CA GLU A 42 -9.55 5.74 -49.78
C GLU A 42 -10.73 5.90 -48.81
N GLU A 43 -11.96 6.04 -49.33
CA GLU A 43 -13.15 6.18 -48.49
C GLU A 43 -13.36 4.95 -47.59
N ARG A 44 -13.18 3.73 -48.13
CA ARG A 44 -13.27 2.49 -47.32
C ARG A 44 -12.17 2.39 -46.29
N PHE A 45 -10.96 2.84 -46.61
CA PHE A 45 -9.83 2.83 -45.68
C PHE A 45 -10.07 3.83 -44.56
N GLU A 46 -10.46 5.06 -44.87
CA GLU A 46 -10.77 6.10 -43.91
C GLU A 46 -11.93 5.70 -42.99
N ARG A 47 -12.99 5.09 -43.54
CA ARG A 47 -14.10 4.54 -42.75
C ARG A 47 -13.62 3.47 -41.78
N ARG A 48 -12.85 2.48 -42.24
CA ARG A 48 -12.31 1.41 -41.37
C ARG A 48 -11.38 1.93 -40.29
N VAL A 49 -10.48 2.86 -40.63
CA VAL A 49 -9.57 3.47 -39.65
C VAL A 49 -10.36 4.22 -38.59
N THR A 50 -11.39 4.96 -38.97
CA THR A 50 -12.27 5.67 -38.03
C THR A 50 -13.05 4.71 -37.13
N GLU A 51 -13.58 3.63 -37.70
CA GLU A 51 -14.31 2.60 -36.95
C GLU A 51 -13.42 1.86 -35.95
N GLU A 52 -12.23 1.42 -36.37
CA GLU A 52 -11.28 0.78 -35.47
C GLU A 52 -10.74 1.75 -34.40
N GLY A 53 -10.55 3.03 -34.75
CA GLY A 53 -10.21 4.07 -33.79
C GLY A 53 -11.26 4.21 -32.67
N LYS A 54 -12.55 4.31 -33.06
CA LYS A 54 -13.66 4.36 -32.09
C LYS A 54 -13.77 3.08 -31.26
N ARG A 55 -13.56 1.92 -31.88
CA ARG A 55 -13.60 0.63 -31.18
C ARG A 55 -12.51 0.53 -30.13
N LEU A 56 -11.28 0.95 -30.47
CA LEU A 56 -10.17 1.00 -29.52
C LEU A 56 -10.45 1.98 -28.39
N GLU A 57 -10.99 3.16 -28.68
CA GLU A 57 -11.35 4.16 -27.67
C GLU A 57 -12.38 3.60 -26.66
N VAL A 58 -13.42 2.91 -27.15
CA VAL A 58 -14.41 2.26 -26.28
C VAL A 58 -13.77 1.15 -25.44
N GLN A 59 -12.94 0.30 -26.03
CA GLN A 59 -12.24 -0.76 -25.30
C GLN A 59 -11.31 -0.18 -24.24
N MET A 60 -10.55 0.86 -24.56
CA MET A 60 -9.68 1.54 -23.61
C MET A 60 -10.48 2.11 -22.44
N ALA A 61 -11.57 2.84 -22.71
CA ALA A 61 -12.43 3.39 -21.68
C ALA A 61 -13.06 2.30 -20.78
N GLU A 62 -13.45 1.16 -21.35
CA GLU A 62 -13.96 0.03 -20.57
C GLU A 62 -12.87 -0.60 -19.70
N THR A 63 -11.66 -0.78 -20.24
CA THR A 63 -10.52 -1.30 -19.46
C THR A 63 -10.11 -0.36 -18.34
N GLU A 64 -10.13 0.95 -18.57
CA GLU A 64 -9.84 1.98 -17.57
C GLU A 64 -10.85 1.92 -16.43
N LYS A 65 -12.15 1.92 -16.73
CA LYS A 65 -13.21 1.77 -15.71
C LYS A 65 -13.07 0.49 -14.90
N ARG A 66 -12.73 -0.62 -15.55
CA ARG A 66 -12.51 -1.90 -14.86
C ARG A 66 -11.31 -1.85 -13.93
N LEU A 67 -10.23 -1.19 -14.35
CA LEU A 67 -9.05 -1.00 -13.50
C LEU A 67 -9.36 -0.09 -12.32
N ASP A 68 -10.05 1.02 -12.53
CA ASP A 68 -10.47 1.94 -11.46
C ASP A 68 -11.35 1.25 -10.43
N TYR A 69 -12.30 0.43 -10.86
CA TYR A 69 -13.14 -0.35 -9.96
C TYR A 69 -12.30 -1.32 -9.13
N ARG A 70 -11.39 -2.07 -9.76
CA ARG A 70 -10.51 -3.02 -9.07
C ARG A 70 -9.57 -2.32 -8.09
N ILE A 71 -9.01 -1.18 -8.47
CA ILE A 71 -8.12 -0.40 -7.60
C ILE A 71 -8.90 0.08 -6.39
N THR A 72 -10.09 0.65 -6.60
CA THR A 72 -10.95 1.14 -5.50
C THR A 72 -11.35 0.00 -4.55
N GLU A 73 -11.70 -1.17 -5.10
CA GLU A 73 -12.04 -2.35 -4.31
C GLU A 73 -10.85 -2.84 -3.47
N GLU A 74 -9.66 -2.95 -4.07
CA GLU A 74 -8.46 -3.41 -3.36
C GLU A 74 -7.99 -2.40 -2.32
N VAL A 75 -8.09 -1.09 -2.59
CA VAL A 75 -7.82 -0.04 -1.61
C VAL A 75 -8.77 -0.18 -0.42
N ALA A 76 -10.07 -0.33 -0.65
CA ALA A 76 -11.05 -0.50 0.43
C ALA A 76 -10.80 -1.76 1.26
N LYS A 77 -10.41 -2.88 0.63
CA LYS A 77 -10.02 -4.11 1.34
C LYS A 77 -8.77 -3.90 2.19
N LEU A 78 -7.77 -3.21 1.67
CA LEU A 78 -6.54 -2.93 2.42
C LEU A 78 -6.81 -2.00 3.61
N ASP A 79 -7.61 -0.95 3.43
CA ASP A 79 -7.98 -0.03 4.51
C ASP A 79 -8.73 -0.77 5.64
N ASN A 80 -9.66 -1.66 5.30
CA ASN A 80 -10.36 -2.49 6.29
C ASN A 80 -9.39 -3.40 7.05
N ARG A 81 -8.47 -4.07 6.34
CA ARG A 81 -7.45 -4.94 6.97
C ARG A 81 -6.51 -4.15 7.88
N ILE A 82 -6.07 -2.97 7.46
CA ILE A 82 -5.21 -2.10 8.27
C ILE A 82 -5.96 -1.66 9.53
N THR A 83 -7.22 -1.24 9.39
CA THR A 83 -8.07 -0.83 10.53
C THR A 83 -8.26 -1.97 11.52
N GLU A 84 -8.53 -3.20 11.05
CA GLU A 84 -8.65 -4.38 11.91
C GLU A 84 -7.35 -4.71 12.65
N GLU A 85 -6.21 -4.66 11.96
CA GLU A 85 -4.91 -4.95 12.59
C GLU A 85 -4.52 -3.87 13.61
N ILE A 86 -4.80 -2.59 13.34
CA ILE A 86 -4.62 -1.51 14.32
C ILE A 86 -5.49 -1.77 15.55
N ALA A 87 -6.77 -2.09 15.39
CA ALA A 87 -7.66 -2.36 16.51
C ALA A 87 -7.19 -3.56 17.36
N LYS A 88 -6.69 -4.63 16.72
CA LYS A 88 -6.11 -5.78 17.43
C LYS A 88 -4.84 -5.40 18.21
N LEU A 89 -3.96 -4.60 17.60
CA LEU A 89 -2.73 -4.15 18.25
C LEU A 89 -3.05 -3.24 19.45
N ASP A 90 -4.00 -2.32 19.31
CA ASP A 90 -4.44 -1.45 20.40
C ASP A 90 -5.03 -2.25 21.56
N SER A 91 -5.85 -3.27 21.29
CA SER A 91 -6.39 -4.17 22.32
C SER A 91 -5.27 -4.90 23.06
N ARG A 92 -4.32 -5.48 22.31
CA ARG A 92 -3.17 -6.19 22.90
C ARG A 92 -2.29 -5.27 23.74
N LEU A 93 -2.01 -4.07 23.25
CA LEU A 93 -1.21 -3.08 23.98
C LEU A 93 -1.92 -2.67 25.27
N THR A 94 -3.24 -2.44 25.21
CA THR A 94 -4.04 -2.09 26.39
C THR A 94 -4.02 -3.21 27.44
N GLU A 95 -4.14 -4.47 27.01
CA GLU A 95 -4.04 -5.64 27.89
C GLU A 95 -2.65 -5.78 28.52
N GLU A 96 -1.58 -5.62 27.73
CA GLU A 96 -0.20 -5.69 28.23
C GLU A 96 0.09 -4.58 29.24
N VAL A 97 -0.37 -3.34 28.97
CA VAL A 97 -0.24 -2.22 29.90
C VAL A 97 -0.98 -2.49 31.21
N ALA A 98 -2.23 -2.98 31.15
CA ALA A 98 -3.01 -3.32 32.35
C ALA A 98 -2.36 -4.45 33.16
N CYS A 99 -1.80 -5.46 32.49
CA CYS A 99 -1.08 -6.55 33.13
C CYS A 99 0.19 -6.05 33.84
N LEU A 100 0.97 -5.19 33.18
CA LEU A 100 2.16 -4.58 33.76
C LEU A 100 1.83 -3.70 34.96
N ASP A 101 0.77 -2.89 34.87
CA ASP A 101 0.34 -2.01 35.96
C ASP A 101 -0.07 -2.80 37.21
N ARG A 102 -0.83 -3.90 37.01
CA ARG A 102 -1.16 -4.84 38.09
C ARG A 102 0.09 -5.45 38.71
N ARG A 103 1.04 -5.92 37.89
CA ARG A 103 2.28 -6.52 38.37
C ARG A 103 3.13 -5.52 39.16
N LEU A 104 3.21 -4.27 38.69
CA LEU A 104 3.94 -3.20 39.37
C LEU A 104 3.30 -2.88 40.72
N THR A 105 1.97 -2.78 40.76
CA THR A 105 1.21 -2.58 42.01
C THR A 105 1.46 -3.71 43.02
N GLU A 106 1.47 -4.97 42.56
CA GLU A 106 1.78 -6.12 43.42
C GLU A 106 3.20 -6.08 43.97
N GLU A 107 4.20 -5.74 43.15
CA GLU A 107 5.60 -5.63 43.59
C GLU A 107 5.81 -4.46 44.55
N VAL A 108 5.15 -3.32 44.33
CA VAL A 108 5.17 -2.19 45.28
C VAL A 108 4.60 -2.61 46.63
N ALA A 109 3.43 -3.26 46.67
CA ALA A 109 2.84 -3.75 47.93
C ALA A 109 3.74 -4.78 48.65
N ARG A 110 4.41 -5.65 47.90
CA ARG A 110 5.39 -6.60 48.46
C ARG A 110 6.60 -5.89 49.05
N LEU A 111 7.09 -4.83 48.40
CA LEU A 111 8.21 -4.04 48.91
C LEU A 111 7.82 -3.26 50.17
N GLU A 112 6.63 -2.66 50.20
CA GLU A 112 6.11 -1.96 51.38
C GLU A 112 5.98 -2.88 52.59
N THR A 113 5.40 -4.07 52.41
CA THR A 113 5.28 -5.07 53.47
C THR A 113 6.65 -5.54 53.98
N ARG A 114 7.59 -5.84 53.07
CA ARG A 114 8.97 -6.18 53.45
C ARG A 114 9.65 -5.06 54.24
N LEU A 115 9.53 -3.81 53.78
CA LEU A 115 10.11 -2.66 54.47
C LEU A 115 9.52 -2.51 55.88
N SER A 116 8.19 -2.60 56.00
CA SER A 116 7.50 -2.52 57.30
C SER A 116 7.96 -3.61 58.27
N THR A 117 8.08 -4.86 57.79
CA THR A 117 8.58 -5.97 58.62
C THR A 117 10.03 -5.78 59.05
N GLN A 118 10.90 -5.29 58.15
CA GLN A 118 12.29 -4.98 58.50
C GLN A 118 12.37 -3.84 59.52
N MET A 119 11.58 -2.78 59.35
CA MET A 119 11.52 -1.67 60.32
C MET A 119 11.05 -2.15 61.70
N ALA A 120 10.04 -3.02 61.75
CA ALA A 120 9.55 -3.61 63.00
C ALA A 120 10.62 -4.47 63.68
N ALA A 121 11.35 -5.30 62.91
CA ALA A 121 12.45 -6.11 63.40
C ALA A 121 13.59 -5.25 63.96
N THR A 122 14.06 -4.26 63.18
CA THR A 122 15.12 -3.34 63.63
C THR A 122 14.69 -2.55 64.87
N ARG A 123 13.43 -2.11 64.95
CA ARG A 123 12.90 -1.46 66.16
C ARG A 123 12.90 -2.41 67.36
N ALA A 124 12.48 -3.66 67.19
CA ALA A 124 12.48 -4.65 68.26
C ALA A 124 13.90 -4.93 68.77
N ASP A 125 14.87 -5.03 67.86
CA ASP A 125 16.29 -5.20 68.21
C ASP A 125 16.83 -3.98 68.98
N LEU A 126 16.52 -2.75 68.53
CA LEU A 126 16.90 -1.53 69.24
C LEU A 126 16.30 -1.49 70.66
N ILE A 127 15.02 -1.85 70.82
CA ILE A 127 14.37 -1.92 72.13
C ILE A 127 15.05 -2.97 73.02
N ARG A 128 15.37 -4.15 72.48
CA ARG A 128 16.09 -5.20 73.21
C ARG A 128 17.44 -4.70 73.72
N TRP A 129 18.20 -4.01 72.88
CA TRP A 129 19.48 -3.41 73.27
C TRP A 129 19.32 -2.29 74.31
N MET A 130 18.29 -1.44 74.17
CA MET A 130 17.96 -0.45 75.19
C MET A 130 17.70 -1.10 76.55
N PHE A 131 16.92 -2.18 76.62
CA PHE A 131 16.67 -2.89 77.88
C PHE A 131 17.93 -3.47 78.51
N ILE A 132 18.79 -4.13 77.73
CA ILE A 132 20.06 -4.67 78.22
C ILE A 132 20.93 -3.54 78.80
N PHE A 133 21.00 -2.42 78.09
CA PHE A 133 21.71 -1.23 78.55
C PHE A 133 21.13 -0.67 79.85
N TRP A 134 19.80 -0.45 79.91
CA TRP A 134 19.12 0.09 81.09
C TRP A 134 19.28 -0.79 82.33
N VAL A 135 19.17 -2.12 82.19
CA VAL A 135 19.40 -3.05 83.31
C VAL A 135 20.83 -2.94 83.83
N GLY A 136 21.82 -2.84 82.93
CA GLY A 136 23.21 -2.60 83.31
C GLY A 136 23.41 -1.29 84.07
N GLN A 137 22.85 -0.18 83.56
CA GLN A 137 22.94 1.15 84.20
C GLN A 137 22.25 1.20 85.57
N ILE A 138 21.08 0.57 85.73
CA ILE A 138 20.40 0.49 87.02
C ILE A 138 21.23 -0.34 88.00
N GLY A 139 21.80 -1.46 87.55
CA GLY A 139 22.65 -2.31 88.38
C GLY A 139 23.88 -1.56 88.92
N THR A 140 24.56 -0.77 88.08
CA THR A 140 25.71 0.04 88.50
C THR A 140 25.31 1.15 89.48
N LEU A 141 24.19 1.83 89.25
CA LEU A 141 23.67 2.86 90.18
C LEU A 141 23.30 2.28 91.54
N VAL A 142 22.61 1.12 91.57
CA VAL A 142 22.25 0.44 92.83
C VAL A 142 23.51 -0.02 93.57
N ALA A 143 24.49 -0.58 92.86
CA ALA A 143 25.76 -1.00 93.46
C ALA A 143 26.53 0.19 94.05
N LEU A 144 26.58 1.33 93.35
CA LEU A 144 27.20 2.57 93.83
C LEU A 144 26.49 3.09 95.09
N LEU A 145 25.16 3.14 95.07
CA LEU A 145 24.35 3.62 96.19
C LEU A 145 24.51 2.72 97.43
N PHE A 146 24.55 1.40 97.25
CA PHE A 146 24.81 0.46 98.34
C PHE A 146 26.24 0.58 98.90
N ALA A 147 27.23 0.83 98.04
CA ALA A 147 28.60 1.09 98.48
C ALA A 147 28.72 2.40 99.27
N PHE A 148 27.89 3.41 98.99
CA PHE A 148 27.90 4.71 99.68
C PHE A 148 27.09 4.71 101.00
N LEU A 149 26.16 3.77 101.18
CA LEU A 149 25.33 3.61 102.39
C LEU A 149 25.91 2.61 103.42
N ARG A 150 27.09 2.03 103.14
CA ARG A 150 27.85 1.16 104.04
C ARG A 150 29.01 1.94 104.66
#